data_AF-A0A5C9CHF1-F1
#
_entry.id   AF-A0A5C9CHF1-F1
#
_cell.length_a   1.000
_cell.length_b   1.000
_cell.length_c   1.000
_cell.angle_alpha   90.00
_cell.angle_beta   90.00
_cell.angle_gamma   90.00
#
_symmetry.space_group_name_H-M   'P 1'
#
loop_
_entity.id
_entity.type
_entity.pdbx_description
1 polymer ?
#
loop_
_entity_poly.entity_id
_entity_poly.type
_entity_poly.pdbx_seq_one_letter_code
_entity_poly.pdbx_strand_id
1 'polypeptide(L)'
;ESRDTEIFYTGGLLGGGQYTLPRDYDLDVLGAVAIAQAGRAGANATRATGGITALNNDVTISASQAVILRKMPNGSQVPIKVDLYRALRHPDERVLMQPGDYLMLQYTPWEACGAFVERHLLEGALFGVAAAQVQSNR
;
A
#
# COMPACT_ATOMS: atom_id res chain seq x y z
N GLU A 1 14.42 -31.88 7.89
CA GLU A 1 13.64 -31.43 6.73
C GLU A 1 13.31 -29.96 6.95
N SER A 2 14.08 -29.08 6.33
CA SER A 2 13.99 -27.63 6.58
C SER A 2 12.68 -27.12 5.98
N ARG A 3 11.84 -26.56 6.85
CA ARG A 3 10.57 -25.94 6.47
C ARG A 3 10.89 -24.69 5.65
N ASP A 4 11.08 -24.84 4.35
CA ASP A 4 11.22 -23.70 3.44
C ASP A 4 9.99 -22.82 3.64
N THR A 5 10.23 -21.62 4.13
CA THR A 5 9.20 -20.65 4.37
C THR A 5 9.21 -19.78 3.13
N GLU A 6 8.21 -19.99 2.28
CA GLU A 6 7.98 -19.19 1.10
C GLU A 6 7.70 -17.76 1.56
N ILE A 7 8.55 -16.81 1.19
CA ILE A 7 8.44 -15.41 1.60
C ILE A 7 8.13 -14.52 0.38
N PHE A 8 7.42 -13.43 0.60
CA PHE A 8 7.30 -12.33 -0.34
C PHE A 8 7.82 -11.04 0.29
N TYR A 9 8.27 -10.13 -0.56
CA TYR A 9 8.83 -8.84 -0.16
C TYR A 9 7.85 -7.72 -0.47
N THR A 10 7.85 -6.66 0.35
CA THR A 10 7.04 -5.47 0.10
C THR A 10 7.90 -4.24 -0.12
N GLY A 11 7.35 -3.25 -0.84
CA GLY A 11 8.01 -1.98 -1.09
C GLY A 11 7.04 -0.87 -1.51
N GLY A 12 7.60 0.29 -1.85
CA GLY A 12 6.82 1.48 -2.20
C GLY A 12 6.05 2.02 -0.99
N LEU A 13 4.76 2.32 -1.19
CA LEU A 13 3.88 2.85 -0.16
C LEU A 13 3.58 1.84 0.94
N LEU A 14 3.75 0.52 0.70
CA LEU A 14 3.68 -0.51 1.74
C LEU A 14 4.93 -0.58 2.63
N GLY A 15 6.00 0.13 2.27
CA GLY A 15 7.26 0.07 2.98
C GLY A 15 8.01 -1.24 2.76
N GLY A 16 9.29 -1.22 3.11
CA GLY A 16 10.15 -2.41 3.05
C GLY A 16 9.75 -3.42 4.13
N GLY A 17 9.53 -4.66 3.73
CA GLY A 17 9.19 -5.75 4.63
C GLY A 17 9.35 -7.11 3.97
N GLN A 18 9.41 -8.15 4.79
CA GLN A 18 9.38 -9.54 4.36
C GLN A 18 8.26 -10.25 5.12
N TYR A 19 7.45 -11.01 4.41
CA TYR A 19 6.28 -11.68 4.96
C TYR A 19 6.24 -13.12 4.47
N THR A 20 5.76 -14.02 5.31
CA THR A 20 5.67 -15.44 4.99
C THR A 20 4.35 -15.74 4.31
N LEU A 21 4.38 -16.49 3.21
CA LEU A 21 3.16 -16.97 2.57
C LEU A 21 2.47 -17.99 3.49
N PRO A 22 1.14 -17.91 3.62
CA PRO A 22 0.34 -18.94 4.25
C PRO A 22 0.50 -20.28 3.54
N ARG A 23 0.56 -21.37 4.31
CA ARG A 23 0.72 -22.73 3.77
C ARG A 23 -0.60 -23.38 3.41
N ASP A 24 -1.66 -22.98 4.11
CA ASP A 24 -2.95 -23.66 4.08
C ASP A 24 -3.94 -23.03 3.10
N TYR A 25 -3.61 -21.84 2.56
CA TYR A 25 -4.45 -21.13 1.60
C TYR A 25 -3.62 -20.25 0.67
N ASP A 26 -4.15 -20.04 -0.53
CA ASP A 26 -3.54 -19.14 -1.50
C ASP A 26 -3.70 -17.69 -1.06
N LEU A 27 -2.60 -16.93 -1.07
CA LEU A 27 -2.60 -15.52 -0.76
C LEU A 27 -2.72 -14.70 -2.04
N ASP A 28 -3.82 -13.95 -2.17
CA ASP A 28 -4.00 -13.00 -3.26
C ASP A 28 -3.34 -11.64 -2.96
N VAL A 29 -3.22 -10.80 -3.99
CA VAL A 29 -2.65 -9.45 -3.88
C VAL A 29 -3.37 -8.60 -2.82
N LEU A 30 -4.68 -8.75 -2.65
CA LEU A 30 -5.45 -7.99 -1.66
C LEU A 30 -5.10 -8.42 -0.24
N GLY A 31 -5.04 -9.73 0.01
CA GLY A 31 -4.62 -10.31 1.28
C GLY A 31 -3.17 -9.96 1.60
N ALA A 32 -2.28 -9.97 0.61
CA ALA A 32 -0.88 -9.60 0.79
C ALA A 32 -0.73 -8.11 1.18
N VAL A 33 -1.48 -7.22 0.53
CA VAL A 33 -1.56 -5.79 0.91
C VAL A 33 -2.09 -5.65 2.34
N ALA A 34 -3.14 -6.39 2.70
CA ALA A 34 -3.74 -6.32 4.05
C ALA A 34 -2.75 -6.76 5.15
N ILE A 35 -2.05 -7.89 4.96
CA ILE A 35 -1.03 -8.38 5.89
C ILE A 35 0.12 -7.35 6.01
N ALA A 36 0.57 -6.81 4.89
CA ALA A 36 1.63 -5.82 4.85
C ALA A 36 1.26 -4.52 5.58
N GLN A 37 0.01 -4.07 5.45
CA GLN A 37 -0.48 -2.90 6.19
C GLN A 37 -0.67 -3.17 7.68
N ALA A 38 -1.22 -4.33 8.05
CA ALA A 38 -1.42 -4.71 9.44
C ALA A 38 -0.11 -4.69 10.24
N GLY A 39 0.99 -5.15 9.62
CA GLY A 39 2.33 -5.08 10.20
C GLY A 39 2.81 -3.65 10.53
N ARG A 40 2.30 -2.63 9.82
CA ARG A 40 2.64 -1.22 10.07
C ARG A 40 1.76 -0.56 11.13
N ALA A 41 0.51 -0.99 11.27
CA ALA A 41 -0.40 -0.45 12.27
C ALA A 41 0.09 -0.68 13.71
N GLY A 42 0.84 -1.77 13.96
CA GLY A 42 1.40 -2.09 15.28
C GLY A 42 2.69 -1.35 15.65
N ALA A 43 3.40 -0.76 14.69
CA ALA A 43 4.68 -0.08 14.91
C ALA A 43 4.51 1.44 14.69
N ASN A 44 4.07 2.16 15.73
CA ASN A 44 3.87 3.61 15.71
C ASN A 44 3.00 4.12 14.55
N ALA A 45 1.67 4.12 14.77
CA ALA A 45 0.69 4.84 13.97
C ALA A 45 0.83 6.39 14.06
N THR A 46 2.05 6.92 14.14
CA THR A 46 2.34 8.34 13.91
C THR A 46 2.23 8.58 12.42
N ARG A 47 0.99 8.79 11.93
CA ARG A 47 0.62 9.29 10.58
C ARG A 47 1.72 9.05 9.56
N ALA A 48 1.88 7.78 9.16
CA ALA A 48 2.96 7.38 8.28
C ALA A 48 2.88 8.24 7.00
N THR A 49 3.92 9.04 6.79
CA THR A 49 4.15 9.90 5.62
C THR A 49 4.14 9.12 4.28
N GLY A 50 4.05 7.80 4.31
CA GLY A 50 3.86 6.92 3.16
C GLY A 50 2.41 6.45 3.05
N GLY A 51 1.67 7.10 2.16
CA GLY A 51 0.35 6.80 1.61
C GLY A 51 -0.53 5.73 2.26
N ILE A 52 -1.72 6.16 2.68
CA ILE A 52 -2.83 5.32 3.12
C ILE A 52 -3.31 4.48 1.93
N THR A 53 -3.36 3.15 2.06
CA THR A 53 -3.79 2.20 1.00
C THR A 53 -5.31 2.03 0.94
N ALA A 54 -5.84 1.65 -0.24
CA ALA A 54 -7.27 1.68 -0.62
C ALA A 54 -8.18 0.77 0.21
N LEU A 55 -7.60 0.01 1.15
CA LEU A 55 -8.31 -0.82 2.12
C LEU A 55 -8.79 -0.03 3.35
N ASN A 56 -8.34 1.21 3.55
CA ASN A 56 -8.83 2.07 4.62
C ASN A 56 -10.02 2.90 4.11
N ASN A 57 -11.16 2.80 4.80
CA ASN A 57 -12.39 3.59 4.57
C ASN A 57 -12.24 5.08 4.97
N ASP A 58 -11.03 5.64 4.90
CA ASP A 58 -10.80 7.05 5.19
C ASP A 58 -10.98 7.90 3.92
N VAL A 59 -11.43 9.15 4.07
CA VAL A 59 -11.64 10.10 2.96
C VAL A 59 -10.29 10.70 2.55
N THR A 60 -9.33 9.84 2.21
CA THR A 60 -7.96 10.25 1.84
C THR A 60 -7.57 9.59 0.53
N ILE A 61 -6.74 10.27 -0.26
CA ILE A 61 -6.38 9.75 -1.57
C ILE A 61 -5.48 8.52 -1.43
N SER A 62 -6.00 7.42 -1.95
CA SER A 62 -5.51 6.10 -1.64
C SER A 62 -4.90 5.39 -2.84
N ALA A 63 -3.79 4.71 -2.60
CA ALA A 63 -3.03 4.05 -3.66
C ALA A 63 -3.80 2.87 -4.23
N SER A 64 -4.05 2.90 -5.54
CA SER A 64 -4.76 1.83 -6.25
C SER A 64 -3.86 0.92 -7.06
N GLN A 65 -2.60 1.30 -7.31
CA GLN A 65 -1.72 0.53 -8.18
C GLN A 65 -0.77 -0.35 -7.39
N ALA A 66 -0.96 -1.67 -7.50
CA ALA A 66 0.02 -2.66 -7.05
C ALA A 66 0.84 -3.17 -8.23
N VAL A 67 2.14 -3.32 -8.02
CA VAL A 67 3.07 -3.89 -9.01
C VAL A 67 3.78 -5.07 -8.37
N ILE A 68 3.57 -6.26 -8.93
CA ILE A 68 4.25 -7.48 -8.51
C ILE A 68 5.43 -7.69 -9.46
N LEU A 69 6.66 -7.64 -8.95
CA LEU A 69 7.83 -8.07 -9.71
C LEU A 69 8.05 -9.56 -9.45
N ARG A 70 7.73 -10.36 -10.46
CA ARG A 70 7.88 -11.81 -10.42
C ARG A 70 9.15 -12.24 -11.12
N LYS A 71 9.97 -13.05 -10.44
CA LYS A 71 11.14 -13.66 -11.06
C LYS A 71 10.73 -14.91 -11.83
N MET A 72 11.05 -14.95 -13.11
CA MET A 72 10.79 -16.09 -13.98
C MET A 72 11.92 -17.13 -13.85
N PRO A 73 11.68 -18.40 -14.24
CA PRO A 73 12.69 -19.47 -14.16
C PRO A 73 13.98 -19.18 -14.94
N ASN A 74 13.90 -18.37 -15.99
CA ASN A 74 15.03 -17.91 -16.80
C ASN A 74 15.83 -16.75 -16.15
N GLY A 75 15.46 -16.33 -14.94
CA GLY A 75 16.09 -15.23 -14.22
C GLY A 75 15.60 -13.82 -14.59
N SER A 76 14.72 -13.66 -15.59
CA SER A 76 14.11 -12.37 -15.90
C SER A 76 13.09 -11.97 -14.84
N GLN A 77 12.78 -10.67 -14.76
CA GLN A 77 11.72 -10.17 -13.89
C GLN A 77 10.59 -9.59 -14.73
N VAL A 78 9.36 -10.00 -14.43
CA VAL A 78 8.16 -9.52 -15.12
C VAL A 78 7.36 -8.65 -14.15
N PRO A 79 7.15 -7.36 -14.49
CA PRO A 79 6.27 -6.49 -13.71
C PRO A 79 4.81 -6.74 -14.08
N ILE A 80 4.04 -7.26 -13.12
CA ILE A 80 2.59 -7.47 -13.25
C ILE A 80 1.90 -6.30 -12.55
N LYS A 81 1.22 -5.45 -13.32
CA LYS A 81 0.46 -4.31 -12.79
C LYS A 81 -0.95 -4.75 -12.46
N VAL A 82 -1.39 -4.45 -11.24
CA VAL A 82 -2.71 -4.78 -10.73
C VAL A 82 -3.38 -3.51 -10.23
N ASP A 83 -4.61 -3.29 -10.68
CA ASP A 83 -5.49 -2.24 -10.16
C ASP A 83 -6.27 -2.83 -8.97
N LEU A 84 -6.02 -2.31 -7.77
CA LEU A 84 -6.63 -2.77 -6.54
C LEU A 84 -8.13 -2.45 -6.46
N TYR A 85 -8.59 -1.34 -7.05
CA TYR A 85 -10.02 -1.04 -7.08
C TYR A 85 -10.77 -2.00 -7.99
N ARG A 86 -10.13 -2.37 -9.10
CA ARG A 86 -10.69 -3.34 -10.03
C ARG A 86 -10.65 -4.74 -9.43
N ALA A 87 -9.53 -5.16 -8.83
CA ALA A 87 -9.39 -6.42 -8.10
C ALA A 87 -10.38 -6.58 -6.92
N LEU A 88 -10.77 -5.47 -6.27
CA LEU A 88 -11.80 -5.51 -5.22
C LEU A 88 -13.16 -5.96 -5.76
N ARG A 89 -13.54 -5.47 -6.95
CA ARG A 89 -14.83 -5.74 -7.61
C ARG A 89 -14.81 -6.99 -8.50
N HIS A 90 -13.64 -7.34 -9.03
CA HIS A 90 -13.42 -8.40 -10.02
C HIS A 90 -12.44 -9.43 -9.45
N PRO A 91 -12.93 -10.57 -8.94
CA PRO A 91 -12.08 -11.62 -8.36
C PRO A 91 -11.05 -12.20 -9.34
N ASP A 92 -11.36 -12.17 -10.63
CA ASP A 92 -10.50 -12.62 -11.74
C ASP A 92 -9.23 -11.78 -11.92
N GLU A 93 -9.20 -10.57 -11.37
CA GLU A 93 -8.04 -9.67 -11.43
C GLU A 93 -7.14 -9.78 -10.21
N ARG A 94 -7.52 -10.63 -9.25
CA ARG A 94 -6.74 -10.89 -8.04
C ARG A 94 -5.61 -11.85 -8.36
N VAL A 95 -4.43 -11.28 -8.62
CA VAL A 95 -3.23 -12.07 -8.87
C VAL A 95 -2.82 -12.79 -7.58
N LEU A 96 -2.57 -14.10 -7.68
CA LEU A 96 -2.02 -14.91 -6.60
C LEU A 96 -0.53 -14.61 -6.41
N MET A 97 -0.14 -14.45 -5.15
CA MET A 97 1.24 -14.22 -4.74
C MET A 97 2.03 -15.51 -4.83
N GLN A 98 3.28 -15.41 -5.27
CA GLN A 98 4.21 -16.53 -5.37
C GLN A 98 5.43 -16.32 -4.48
N PRO A 99 6.16 -17.39 -4.15
CA PRO A 99 7.39 -17.29 -3.39
C PRO A 99 8.43 -16.43 -4.11
N GLY A 100 9.00 -15.47 -3.40
CA GLY A 100 10.01 -14.54 -3.94
C GLY A 100 9.45 -13.36 -4.72
N ASP A 101 8.13 -13.19 -4.79
CA ASP A 101 7.52 -12.01 -5.41
C ASP A 101 7.84 -10.73 -4.62
N TYR A 102 8.04 -9.62 -5.34
CA TYR A 102 8.14 -8.28 -4.75
C TYR A 102 6.86 -7.50 -5.03
N LEU A 103 6.10 -7.20 -3.98
CA LEU A 103 4.88 -6.41 -4.04
C LEU A 103 5.17 -4.94 -3.75
N MET A 104 5.01 -4.09 -4.74
CA MET A 104 5.18 -2.65 -4.61
C MET A 104 3.84 -1.95 -4.75
N LEU A 105 3.47 -1.14 -3.75
CA LEU A 105 2.30 -0.28 -3.84
C LEU A 105 2.73 1.12 -4.26
N GLN A 106 2.07 1.69 -5.26
CA GLN A 106 2.41 2.97 -5.85
C GLN A 106 1.14 3.79 -6.10
N TYR A 107 1.28 5.10 -6.10
CA TYR A 107 0.23 5.99 -6.57
C TYR A 107 0.23 6.05 -8.09
N THR A 108 -0.94 6.14 -8.69
CA THR A 108 -1.03 6.63 -10.06
C THR A 108 -0.65 8.13 -10.09
N PRO A 109 -0.19 8.67 -11.23
CA PRO A 109 0.21 10.08 -11.31
C PRO A 109 -0.87 11.06 -10.83
N TRP A 110 -2.15 10.74 -11.09
CA TRP A 110 -3.28 11.57 -10.67
C TRP A 110 -3.57 11.45 -9.17
N GLU A 111 -3.45 10.24 -8.61
CA GLU A 111 -3.53 10.04 -7.17
C GLU A 111 -2.40 10.76 -6.43
N ALA A 112 -1.18 10.72 -6.96
CA ALA A 112 -0.04 11.42 -6.36
C ALA A 112 -0.29 12.94 -6.32
N CYS A 113 -0.83 13.52 -7.40
CA CYS A 113 -1.18 14.93 -7.45
C CYS A 113 -2.28 15.27 -6.44
N GLY A 114 -3.34 14.48 -6.39
CA GLY A 114 -4.43 14.71 -5.45
C GLY A 114 -3.97 14.56 -3.99
N ALA A 115 -3.20 13.51 -3.66
CA ALA A 115 -2.64 13.31 -2.33
C ALA A 115 -1.70 14.46 -1.93
N PHE A 116 -0.94 15.00 -2.88
CA PHE A 116 -0.12 16.18 -2.66
C PHE A 116 -0.97 17.43 -2.35
N VAL A 117 -2.04 17.66 -3.12
CA VAL A 117 -2.98 18.77 -2.93
C VAL A 117 -3.69 18.67 -1.58
N GLU A 118 -4.24 17.50 -1.24
CA GLU A 118 -4.90 17.24 0.04
C GLU A 118 -3.98 17.60 1.21
N ARG A 119 -2.73 17.11 1.18
CA ARG A 119 -1.74 17.33 2.23
C ARG A 119 -1.26 18.77 2.34
N HIS A 120 -1.09 19.49 1.23
CA HIS A 120 -0.49 20.84 1.27
C HIS A 120 -1.51 21.97 1.34
N LEU A 121 -2.70 21.81 0.75
CA LEU A 121 -3.73 22.85 0.71
C LEU A 121 -4.72 22.76 1.88
N LEU A 122 -5.17 21.55 2.25
CA LEU A 122 -6.19 21.42 3.30
C LEU A 122 -5.59 21.45 4.71
N GLU A 123 -4.49 20.74 4.96
CA GLU A 123 -3.80 20.85 6.26
C GLU A 123 -3.23 22.26 6.46
N GLY A 124 -2.63 22.85 5.41
CA GLY A 124 -2.13 24.23 5.44
C GLY A 124 -3.22 25.27 5.75
N ALA A 125 -4.40 25.14 5.14
CA ALA A 125 -5.55 26.01 5.44
C ALA A 125 -6.08 25.81 6.86
N LEU A 126 -6.15 24.56 7.35
CA LEU A 126 -6.59 24.26 8.72
C LEU A 126 -5.66 24.86 9.77
N PHE A 127 -4.34 24.75 9.59
CA PHE A 127 -3.36 25.40 10.47
C PHE A 127 -3.44 26.93 10.39
N GLY A 128 -3.71 27.49 9.21
CA GLY A 128 -3.92 28.93 9.02
C GLY A 128 -5.14 29.47 9.77
N VAL A 129 -6.29 28.79 9.68
CA VAL A 129 -7.53 29.16 10.40
C VAL A 129 -7.36 28.98 11.91
N ALA A 130 -6.74 27.88 12.35
CA ALA A 130 -6.45 27.67 13.76
C ALA A 130 -5.53 28.75 14.35
N ALA A 131 -4.49 29.17 13.61
CA ALA A 131 -3.62 30.27 14.01
C ALA A 131 -4.35 31.61 14.08
N ALA A 132 -5.22 31.90 13.10
CA ALA A 132 -6.05 33.11 13.09
C ALA A 132 -7.02 33.17 14.27
N GLN A 133 -7.60 32.03 14.67
CA GLN A 133 -8.54 31.95 15.79
C GLN A 133 -7.86 32.10 17.16
N VAL A 134 -6.63 31.58 17.32
CA VAL A 134 -5.80 31.79 18.53
C VAL A 134 -5.39 33.25 18.68
N GLN A 135 -5.14 33.95 17.58
CA GLN A 135 -4.76 35.36 17.59
C GLN A 135 -5.95 36.31 17.86
N SER A 136 -7.18 35.89 17.49
CA SER A 136 -8.40 36.67 17.76
C SER A 136 -8.92 36.54 19.21
N ASN A 137 -8.36 35.63 20.01
CA ASN A 137 -8.78 35.34 21.39
C ASN A 137 -7.78 35.81 22.46
N ARG A 138 -6.83 36.69 22.09
CA ARG A 138 -5.94 37.46 22.98
C ARG A 138 -6.26 38.93 22.85
#